data_AF-A0A4Q5QL68-F1
#
_entry.id   AF-A0A4Q5QL68-F1
#
_cell.length_a   1.000
_cell.length_b   1.000
_cell.length_c   1.000
_cell.angle_alpha   90.00
_cell.angle_beta   90.00
_cell.angle_gamma   90.00
#
_symmetry.space_group_name_H-M   'P 1'
#
loop_
_entity.id
_entity.type
_entity.pdbx_description
1 polymer ?
#
loop_
_entity_poly.entity_id
_entity_poly.type
_entity_poly.pdbx_seq_one_letter_code
_entity_poly.pdbx_strand_id
1 'polypeptide(L)' 'SNSENIIGFLSDIRRMNVAMTRARKKLVIIGDSSTLGQFPFYGKLIDYAASMDSHLSAWEFMET' A
#
# COMPACT_ATOMS: atom_id res chain seq x y z
N SER A 1 12.17 6.10 -0.80
CA SER A 1 11.43 7.26 -1.34
C SER A 1 12.28 7.90 -2.41
N ASN A 2 11.72 8.17 -3.59
CA ASN A 2 12.45 8.64 -4.76
C ASN A 2 12.03 10.09 -5.01
N SER A 3 12.97 10.98 -5.29
CA SER A 3 12.73 12.40 -5.55
C SER A 3 11.88 12.69 -6.80
N GLU A 4 11.64 11.69 -7.65
CA GLU A 4 10.90 11.84 -8.92
C GLU A 4 9.48 11.27 -8.93
N ASN A 5 8.99 10.70 -7.82
CA ASN A 5 7.63 10.11 -7.74
C ASN A 5 7.28 9.08 -8.84
N ILE A 6 8.27 8.46 -9.48
CA ILE A 6 8.05 7.46 -10.52
C ILE A 6 7.79 6.10 -9.88
N ILE A 7 6.53 5.68 -9.83
CA ILE A 7 6.16 4.32 -9.44
C ILE A 7 6.19 3.37 -10.64
N GLY A 8 7.37 3.02 -11.13
CA GLY A 8 7.55 2.14 -12.30
C GLY A 8 6.65 0.90 -12.30
N PHE A 9 7.00 -0.14 -11.54
CA PHE A 9 6.24 -1.42 -11.54
C PHE A 9 4.86 -1.35 -10.86
N LEU A 10 4.64 -0.34 -10.01
CA LEU A 10 3.42 -0.15 -9.22
C LEU A 10 2.34 0.66 -10.00
N SER A 11 2.69 1.28 -11.12
CA SER A 11 1.71 1.90 -12.03
C SER A 11 0.78 0.88 -12.68
N ASP A 12 1.18 -0.40 -12.76
CA ASP A 12 0.34 -1.46 -13.29
C ASP A 12 -0.58 -2.01 -12.21
N ILE A 13 -1.77 -1.43 -12.11
CA ILE A 13 -2.88 -1.86 -11.23
C ILE A 13 -3.17 -3.36 -11.39
N ARG A 14 -2.93 -3.96 -12.57
CA ARG A 14 -3.17 -5.40 -12.79
C ARG A 14 -2.21 -6.26 -11.97
N ARG A 15 -0.97 -5.82 -11.75
CA ARG A 15 -0.01 -6.54 -10.88
C ARG A 15 -0.47 -6.51 -9.43
N MET A 16 -1.03 -5.39 -8.98
CA MET A 16 -1.59 -5.31 -7.64
C MET A 16 -2.84 -6.19 -7.49
N ASN A 17 -3.74 -6.21 -8.48
CA ASN A 17 -4.90 -7.10 -8.47
C ASN A 17 -4.51 -8.58 -8.37
N VAL A 18 -3.45 -8.99 -9.08
CA VAL A 18 -2.89 -10.36 -8.97
C VAL A 18 -2.33 -10.63 -7.58
N ALA A 19 -1.58 -9.68 -7.00
CA ALA A 19 -1.05 -9.83 -5.65
C ALA A 19 -2.18 -9.95 -4.59
N MET A 20 -3.20 -9.10 -4.70
CA MET A 20 -4.35 -9.07 -3.78
C MET A 20 -5.17 -10.37 -3.84
N THR A 21 -5.43 -10.88 -5.06
CA THR A 21 -6.28 -12.06 -5.26
C THR A 21 -5.58 -13.40 -5.02
N ARG A 22 -4.24 -13.40 -4.90
CA ARG A 22 -3.47 -14.61 -4.57
C ARG A 22 -3.43 -14.95 -3.08
N ALA A 23 -3.65 -13.97 -2.21
CA ALA A 23 -3.67 -14.21 -0.77
C ALA A 23 -4.92 -15.02 -0.38
N ARG A 24 -4.72 -16.17 0.28
CA ARG A 24 -5.81 -17.07 0.70
C ARG A 24 -6.25 -16.93 2.15
N LYS A 25 -5.36 -16.43 3.02
CA LYS A 25 -5.58 -16.35 4.47
C LYS A 25 -5.26 -14.99 5.08
N LYS A 26 -4.18 -14.34 4.62
CA LYS A 26 -3.77 -13.01 5.07
C LYS A 26 -3.00 -12.33 3.94
N LEU A 27 -3.30 -11.06 3.69
CA LEU A 27 -2.58 -10.19 2.78
C LEU A 27 -1.89 -9.11 3.61
N VAL A 28 -0.57 -8.96 3.47
CA VAL A 28 0.20 -7.90 4.12
C VAL A 28 0.87 -7.08 3.02
N ILE A 29 0.60 -5.78 3.01
CA ILE A 29 1.15 -4.85 2.02
C ILE A 29 2.08 -3.91 2.78
N ILE A 30 3.35 -3.88 2.39
CA ILE A 30 4.37 -3.00 2.98
C ILE A 30 4.78 -2.02 1.89
N GLY A 31 4.69 -0.72 2.19
CA GLY A 31 5.06 0.32 1.26
C GLY A 31 5.07 1.69 1.92
N ASP A 32 5.74 2.63 1.24
CA ASP A 32 5.83 4.01 1.69
C ASP A 32 4.57 4.77 1.25
N SER A 33 3.76 5.18 2.24
CA SER A 33 2.50 5.90 2.02
C SER A 33 2.71 7.25 1.32
N SER A 34 3.86 7.90 1.49
CA SER A 34 4.19 9.18 0.82
C SER A 34 4.33 9.02 -0.69
N THR A 35 4.75 7.83 -1.15
CA THR A 35 4.94 7.50 -2.57
C THR A 35 3.68 6.85 -3.15
N LEU A 36 2.97 6.01 -2.38
CA LEU A 36 1.75 5.33 -2.81
C LEU A 36 0.52 6.26 -2.83
N GLY A 37 0.45 7.24 -1.94
CA GLY A 37 -0.67 8.18 -1.84
C GLY A 37 -0.87 9.08 -3.07
N GLN A 38 0.14 9.18 -3.94
CA GLN A 38 0.04 9.95 -5.19
C GLN A 38 -0.82 9.27 -6.26
N PHE A 39 -1.22 8.01 -6.05
CA PHE A 39 -2.02 7.25 -6.99
C PHE A 39 -3.42 7.01 -6.43
N PRO A 40 -4.49 7.45 -7.14
CA PRO A 40 -5.86 7.36 -6.65
C PRO A 40 -6.30 5.94 -6.26
N PHE A 41 -5.72 4.91 -6.90
CA PHE A 41 -6.01 3.51 -6.57
C PHE A 41 -5.45 3.13 -5.19
N TYR A 42 -4.19 3.46 -4.90
CA TYR A 42 -3.54 3.12 -3.64
C TYR A 42 -4.05 3.97 -2.48
N GLY A 43 -4.41 5.23 -2.71
CA GLY A 43 -5.11 6.05 -1.73
C GLY A 43 -6.40 5.38 -1.25
N LYS A 44 -7.26 4.93 -2.18
CA LYS A 44 -8.49 4.21 -1.82
C LYS A 44 -8.23 2.89 -1.09
N LEU A 45 -7.15 2.19 -1.42
CA LEU A 45 -6.77 0.94 -0.74
C LEU A 45 -6.34 1.22 0.72
N ILE A 46 -5.59 2.30 0.95
CA ILE A 46 -5.18 2.74 2.29
C ILE A 46 -6.41 3.20 3.08
N ASP A 47 -7.29 4.01 2.49
CA ASP A 47 -8.54 4.44 3.13
C ASP A 47 -9.42 3.24 3.52
N TYR A 48 -9.51 2.24 2.65
CA TYR A 48 -10.21 0.99 2.93
C TYR A 48 -9.57 0.23 4.10
N ALA A 49 -8.25 0.07 4.11
CA ALA A 49 -7.54 -0.58 5.21
C ALA A 49 -7.68 0.18 6.55
N ALA A 50 -7.67 1.51 6.51
CA ALA A 50 -7.90 2.37 7.66
C ALA A 50 -9.34 2.25 8.18
N SER A 51 -10.34 2.15 7.30
CA SER A 51 -11.75 1.96 7.70
C SER A 51 -12.01 0.61 8.40
N MET A 52 -11.10 -0.36 8.23
CA MET A 52 -11.15 -1.67 8.88
C MET A 52 -10.27 -1.74 10.13
N ASP A 53 -9.76 -0.61 10.63
CA ASP A 53 -8.86 -0.53 11.79
C ASP A 53 -7.59 -1.38 11.62
N SER A 54 -7.14 -1.55 10.37
CA SER A 54 -6.05 -2.46 9.97
C SER A 54 -4.83 -1.74 9.39
N HIS A 55 -4.83 -0.40 9.47
CA HIS A 55 -3.71 0.42 9.02
C HIS A 55 -2.75 0.69 10.18
N LEU A 56 -1.62 -0.03 10.18
CA LEU A 56 -0.50 0.24 11.08
C LEU A 56 0.58 1.00 10.31
N SER A 57 1.06 2.10 10.87
CA SER A 57 2.17 2.85 10.31
C SER A 57 3.50 2.24 10.74
N ALA A 58 4.51 2.28 9.87
CA ALA A 58 5.86 1.81 10.23
C ALA A 58 6.45 2.57 11.44
N TRP A 59 5.96 3.78 11.73
CA TRP A 59 6.33 4.58 12.89
C TRP A 59 5.90 3.93 14.21
N GLU A 60 4.76 3.24 14.26
CA GLU A 60 4.27 2.51 15.45
C GLU A 60 5.14 1.29 15.78
N PHE A 61 5.88 0.75 14.80
CA PHE A 61 6.82 -0.35 15.01
C PHE A 61 8.23 0.11 15.42
N MET A 62 8.55 1.40 15.34
CA MET A 62 9.87 1.92 15.75
C MET A 62 9.95 2.30 17.23
N GLU A 63 8.84 2.32 17.96
CA GLU A 63 8.79 2.63 19.39
C GLU A 63 8.74 1.38 20.31
N THR A 64 9.03 0.18 19.79
CA THR A 64 9.12 -1.05 20.61
C THR A 64 10.54 -1.55 20.76
#